data_AF-A0A7X4Y351-F1
#
_entry.id   AF-A0A7X4Y351-F1
#
_cell.length_a   1.000
_cell.length_b   1.000
_cell.length_c   1.000
_cell.angle_alpha   90.00
_cell.angle_beta   90.00
_cell.angle_gamma   90.00
#
_symmetry.space_group_name_H-M   'P 1'
#
loop_
_entity.id
_entity.type
_entity.pdbx_description
1 polymer ?
#
loop_
_entity_poly.entity_id
_entity_poly.type
_entity_poly.pdbx_seq_one_letter_code
_entity_poly.pdbx_strand_id
1 'polypeptide(L)'
;MKFLLFDKEKKLYPIFGDILDITGHKLMVALDEKKAKDLLKAVPPDFLILRWKDIDLFWELIKEGYFVVPMFLVEDYQQAEGLKKVGFSDFNTLILPFNPLEFLNKSAKLYQTLESLYDNVSSDLGMMNLFISLLSRNTSTGILLHTEGLPCEVYLKAGAVKGLSCSPEHFKEIIKSDNVSVKLLPYTEDAKLITYFKNNAEFFSMLLEEAQAQPPTAYPEVVQETVLREVHEEVQPSAPSMLSVGEGLFLINSLDHEGLLQRNMYLKICEKGDSHVSLLFNMLPYHRFSTARDEIEKAVGRMENLRALILMDLLPEDTQSILNLLNSAPKLYVITSLPIAMSLMGLGVPERRIKLVESFPDGLLNLGAGDVLRFVKTPFLPEKGSFVVFEEKTKTLFSSKLFSSYCLPEEYSVDKTAKIERIMLYYGLNFSGVENAISLAQIRLLNPSVIRPAFGNPILEGVDEVIERISKQKNTFNLANLEDETLILGLLSSILFEMEKRIPKEKYELILDGLSEYVDVKAGTISKSFVDVKKLPELFIYTLHSAKVPLVVLLLTLERFLEAEILVFTV
;
A
#
# COMPACT_ATOMS: atom_id res chain seq x y z
N MET A 1 -16.31 18.16 20.81
CA MET A 1 -15.69 16.95 21.40
C MET A 1 -14.89 17.34 22.65
N LYS A 2 -14.82 16.43 23.63
CA LYS A 2 -14.03 16.53 24.86
C LYS A 2 -12.92 15.48 24.81
N PHE A 3 -11.69 15.93 24.91
CA PHE A 3 -10.50 15.08 24.88
C PHE A 3 -9.86 15.02 26.27
N LEU A 4 -9.41 13.84 26.67
CA LEU A 4 -8.49 13.67 27.79
C LEU A 4 -7.12 13.30 27.22
N LEU A 5 -6.11 14.15 27.42
CA LEU A 5 -4.73 13.88 27.04
C LEU A 5 -3.96 13.35 28.25
N PHE A 6 -3.34 12.20 28.07
CA PHE A 6 -2.37 11.65 29.01
C PHE A 6 -0.94 12.04 28.59
N ASP A 7 -0.32 12.95 29.34
CA ASP A 7 0.97 13.55 28.99
C ASP A 7 1.93 13.60 30.19
N LYS A 8 2.43 12.43 30.59
CA LYS A 8 3.44 12.29 31.68
C LYS A 8 4.67 13.20 31.47
N GLU A 9 5.04 13.47 30.22
CA GLU A 9 6.25 14.24 29.86
C GLU A 9 6.03 15.72 29.64
N LYS A 10 4.78 16.21 29.67
CA LYS A 10 4.42 17.61 29.42
C LYS A 10 4.87 18.12 28.05
N LYS A 11 4.96 17.23 27.05
CA LYS A 11 5.43 17.59 25.70
C LYS A 11 4.29 17.77 24.70
N LEU A 12 3.16 17.12 24.94
CA LEU A 12 2.06 17.03 23.99
C LEU A 12 1.00 18.08 24.27
N TYR A 13 0.84 18.50 25.53
CA TYR A 13 -0.16 19.49 25.91
C TYR A 13 -0.06 20.80 25.12
N PRO A 14 1.13 21.42 24.90
CA PRO A 14 1.20 22.65 24.10
C PRO A 14 0.66 22.45 22.68
N ILE A 15 0.97 21.33 22.05
CA ILE A 15 0.58 21.02 20.67
C ILE A 15 -0.93 20.79 20.57
N PHE A 16 -1.48 19.90 21.40
CA PHE A 16 -2.92 19.60 21.38
C PHE A 16 -3.76 20.75 21.93
N GLY A 17 -3.22 21.53 22.86
CA GLY A 17 -3.85 22.74 23.38
C GLY A 17 -4.11 23.72 22.25
N ASP A 18 -3.07 24.10 21.50
CA ASP A 18 -3.19 25.03 20.38
C ASP A 18 -4.22 24.54 19.33
N ILE A 19 -4.15 23.26 18.95
CA ILE A 19 -5.05 22.68 17.93
C ILE A 19 -6.52 22.70 18.40
N LEU A 20 -6.77 22.27 19.63
CA LEU A 20 -8.14 22.11 20.15
C LEU A 20 -8.75 23.44 20.58
N ASP A 21 -7.95 24.39 21.06
CA ASP A 21 -8.41 25.74 21.37
C ASP A 21 -8.86 26.48 20.10
N ILE A 22 -8.07 26.38 19.01
CA ILE A 22 -8.43 26.97 17.71
C ILE A 22 -9.74 26.38 17.16
N THR A 23 -9.98 25.09 17.38
CA THR A 23 -11.17 24.38 16.87
C THR A 23 -12.36 24.39 17.82
N GLY A 24 -12.24 25.02 18.98
CA GLY A 24 -13.32 25.13 19.98
C GLY A 24 -13.65 23.80 20.67
N HIS A 25 -12.68 22.90 20.78
CA HIS A 25 -12.82 21.63 21.48
C HIS A 25 -12.24 21.71 22.90
N LYS A 26 -12.76 20.88 23.82
CA LYS A 26 -12.33 20.92 25.22
C LYS A 26 -11.21 19.91 25.45
N LEU A 27 -10.04 20.38 25.89
CA LEU A 27 -8.93 19.53 26.31
C LEU A 27 -8.81 19.46 27.84
N MET A 28 -8.75 18.24 28.37
CA MET A 28 -8.39 17.95 29.75
C MET A 28 -7.04 17.24 29.75
N VAL A 29 -6.18 17.50 30.74
CA VAL A 29 -4.83 16.94 30.78
C VAL A 29 -4.59 16.20 32.08
N ALA A 30 -4.10 14.97 31.96
CA ALA A 30 -3.61 14.17 33.06
C ALA A 30 -2.10 13.98 32.91
N LEU A 31 -1.35 14.33 33.96
CA LEU A 31 0.10 14.19 34.00
C LEU A 31 0.55 12.92 34.72
N ASP A 32 -0.39 12.24 35.38
CA ASP A 32 -0.20 10.98 36.09
C ASP A 32 -1.50 10.17 36.06
N GLU A 33 -1.38 8.87 36.36
CA GLU A 33 -2.46 7.89 36.24
C GLU A 33 -3.59 8.16 37.22
N LYS A 34 -3.28 8.64 38.43
CA LYS A 34 -4.28 9.00 39.43
C LYS A 34 -5.14 10.15 38.90
N LYS A 35 -4.52 11.18 38.33
CA LYS A 35 -5.24 12.31 37.75
C LYS A 35 -6.07 11.91 36.54
N ALA A 36 -5.60 10.97 35.72
CA ALA A 36 -6.37 10.41 34.61
C ALA A 36 -7.65 9.75 35.11
N LYS A 37 -7.55 8.88 36.12
CA LYS A 37 -8.70 8.20 36.75
C LYS A 37 -9.67 9.20 37.40
N ASP A 38 -9.16 10.22 38.11
CA ASP A 38 -9.99 11.27 38.71
C ASP A 38 -10.78 12.06 37.65
N LEU A 39 -10.13 12.40 36.53
CA LEU A 39 -10.78 13.12 35.43
C LEU A 39 -11.83 12.27 34.71
N LEU A 40 -11.54 10.99 34.45
CA LEU A 40 -12.51 10.05 33.85
C LEU A 40 -13.77 9.89 34.71
N LYS A 41 -13.65 9.92 36.05
CA LYS A 41 -14.80 9.91 36.96
C LYS A 41 -15.59 11.22 36.96
N ALA A 42 -14.89 12.34 36.89
CA ALA A 42 -15.50 13.66 37.04
C ALA A 42 -16.22 14.12 35.77
N VAL A 43 -15.62 13.91 34.60
CA VAL A 43 -16.17 14.33 33.30
C VAL A 43 -15.84 13.26 32.27
N PRO A 44 -16.83 12.55 31.71
CA PRO A 44 -16.58 11.56 30.67
C PRO A 44 -16.08 12.28 29.40
N PRO A 45 -14.85 12.00 28.92
CA PRO A 45 -14.37 12.48 27.63
C PRO A 45 -14.93 11.61 26.50
N ASP A 46 -14.96 12.17 25.29
CA ASP A 46 -15.28 11.42 24.08
C ASP A 46 -14.08 10.56 23.66
N PHE A 47 -12.87 11.11 23.81
CA PHE A 47 -11.61 10.44 23.43
C PHE A 47 -10.52 10.55 24.50
N LEU A 48 -9.74 9.49 24.65
CA LEU A 48 -8.49 9.46 25.42
C LEU A 48 -7.30 9.48 24.46
N ILE A 49 -6.48 10.54 24.50
CA ILE A 49 -5.24 10.65 23.74
C ILE A 49 -4.09 10.17 24.62
N LEU A 50 -3.33 9.19 24.14
CA LEU A 50 -2.17 8.66 24.85
C LEU A 50 -1.09 8.19 23.87
N ARG A 51 0.16 8.09 24.31
CA ARG A 51 1.23 7.49 23.50
C ARG A 51 1.16 5.97 23.57
N TRP A 52 1.64 5.31 22.51
CA TRP A 52 1.75 3.86 22.44
C TRP A 52 2.46 3.25 23.65
N LYS A 53 3.55 3.87 24.11
CA LYS A 53 4.30 3.38 25.28
C LYS A 53 3.53 3.43 26.60
N ASP A 54 2.41 4.17 26.63
CA ASP A 54 1.51 4.27 27.78
C ASP A 54 0.27 3.38 27.57
N ILE A 55 0.28 2.44 26.61
CA ILE A 55 -0.85 1.55 26.30
C ILE A 55 -1.27 0.64 27.46
N ASP A 56 -0.32 0.23 28.31
CA ASP A 56 -0.61 -0.60 29.48
C ASP A 56 -1.61 0.09 30.43
N LEU A 57 -1.51 1.42 30.58
CA LEU A 57 -2.49 2.21 31.34
C LEU A 57 -3.89 2.10 30.73
N PHE A 58 -3.99 2.15 29.39
CA PHE A 58 -5.29 2.02 28.73
C PHE A 58 -5.93 0.66 29.03
N TRP A 59 -5.16 -0.42 28.98
CA TRP A 59 -5.65 -1.75 29.32
C TRP A 59 -6.05 -1.88 30.80
N GLU A 60 -5.29 -1.26 31.71
CA GLU A 60 -5.67 -1.18 33.12
C GLU A 60 -6.99 -0.42 33.33
N LEU A 61 -7.17 0.72 32.64
CA LEU A 61 -8.39 1.51 32.70
C LEU A 61 -9.61 0.70 32.23
N ILE A 62 -9.49 -0.04 31.12
CA ILE A 62 -10.55 -0.91 30.62
C ILE A 62 -10.89 -2.02 31.62
N LYS A 63 -9.88 -2.65 32.23
CA LYS A 63 -10.08 -3.68 33.27
C LYS A 63 -10.75 -3.13 34.52
N GLU A 64 -10.49 -1.87 34.87
CA GLU A 64 -11.14 -1.16 35.99
C GLU A 64 -12.53 -0.62 35.63
N GLY A 65 -12.99 -0.78 34.39
CA GLY A 65 -14.34 -0.40 33.96
C GLY A 65 -14.45 1.02 33.37
N TYR A 66 -13.34 1.67 33.05
CA TYR A 66 -13.36 2.94 32.33
C TYR A 66 -13.35 2.71 30.81
N PHE A 67 -14.52 2.76 30.19
CA PHE A 67 -14.69 2.58 28.75
C PHE A 67 -14.65 3.92 28.02
N VAL A 68 -13.47 4.30 27.52
CA VAL A 68 -13.24 5.50 26.71
C VAL A 68 -12.54 5.11 25.41
N VAL A 69 -12.96 5.68 24.28
CA VAL A 69 -12.35 5.38 22.98
C VAL A 69 -10.96 6.03 22.90
N PRO A 70 -9.89 5.26 22.63
CA PRO A 70 -8.55 5.80 22.58
C PRO A 70 -8.17 6.38 21.21
N MET A 71 -7.29 7.38 21.23
CA MET A 71 -6.48 7.81 20.10
C MET A 71 -5.00 7.66 20.49
N PHE A 72 -4.33 6.70 19.88
CA PHE A 72 -2.95 6.35 20.15
C PHE A 72 -1.98 7.15 19.28
N LEU A 73 -1.05 7.83 19.94
CA LEU A 73 0.12 8.43 19.31
C LEU A 73 1.21 7.36 19.21
N VAL A 74 1.42 6.86 18.00
CA VAL A 74 2.36 5.77 17.70
C VAL A 74 3.59 6.34 16.99
N GLU A 75 4.75 5.72 17.16
CA GLU A 75 6.00 6.18 16.52
C GLU A 75 6.17 5.61 15.09
N ASP A 76 5.47 4.51 14.78
CA ASP A 76 5.60 3.79 13.52
C ASP A 76 4.32 3.00 13.17
N TYR A 77 4.25 2.47 11.95
CA TYR A 77 3.13 1.66 11.48
C TYR A 77 3.08 0.25 12.10
N GLN A 78 4.18 -0.29 12.65
CA GLN A 78 4.13 -1.61 13.31
C GLN A 78 3.30 -1.54 14.59
N GLN A 79 3.42 -0.44 15.34
CA GLN A 79 2.57 -0.14 16.48
C GLN A 79 1.10 0.03 16.07
N ALA A 80 0.84 0.70 14.95
CA ALA A 80 -0.51 0.83 14.39
C ALA A 80 -1.12 -0.52 13.99
N GLU A 81 -0.35 -1.38 13.31
CA GLU A 81 -0.77 -2.74 12.96
C GLU A 81 -0.98 -3.62 14.20
N GLY A 82 -0.18 -3.42 15.26
CA GLY A 82 -0.42 -4.03 16.57
C GLY A 82 -1.79 -3.70 17.15
N LEU A 83 -2.26 -2.45 16.97
CA LEU A 83 -3.60 -2.01 17.39
C LEU A 83 -4.71 -2.63 16.54
N LYS A 84 -4.50 -2.80 15.24
CA LYS A 84 -5.45 -3.48 14.35
C LYS A 84 -5.68 -4.94 14.74
N LYS A 85 -4.62 -5.65 15.11
CA LYS A 85 -4.70 -7.06 15.56
C LYS A 85 -5.61 -7.27 16.78
N VAL A 86 -5.81 -6.23 17.59
CA VAL A 86 -6.72 -6.26 18.75
C VAL A 86 -8.06 -5.56 18.46
N GLY A 87 -8.34 -5.22 17.21
CA GLY A 87 -9.64 -4.75 16.73
C GLY A 87 -9.84 -3.23 16.70
N PHE A 88 -8.79 -2.42 16.87
CA PHE A 88 -8.88 -0.97 16.61
C PHE A 88 -8.79 -0.67 15.11
N SER A 89 -9.33 0.48 14.69
CA SER A 89 -9.24 0.92 13.29
C SER A 89 -8.17 2.00 13.09
N ASP A 90 -7.92 2.35 11.83
CA ASP A 90 -7.01 3.44 11.47
C ASP A 90 -7.42 4.82 12.00
N PHE A 91 -8.68 4.97 12.45
CA PHE A 91 -9.13 6.20 13.10
C PHE A 91 -8.56 6.35 14.53
N ASN A 92 -8.15 5.25 15.17
CA ASN A 92 -7.54 5.30 16.51
C ASN A 92 -6.07 5.67 16.49
N THR A 93 -5.39 5.66 15.33
CA THR A 93 -3.94 5.79 15.28
C THR A 93 -3.51 7.13 14.68
N LEU A 94 -2.50 7.74 15.31
CA LEU A 94 -1.83 8.94 14.83
C LEU A 94 -0.33 8.72 14.90
N ILE A 95 0.32 8.71 13.74
CA ILE A 95 1.74 8.42 13.64
C ILE A 95 2.51 9.72 13.88
N LEU A 96 3.48 9.67 14.79
CA LEU A 96 4.32 10.81 15.13
C LEU A 96 5.46 10.98 14.09
N PRO A 97 5.75 12.21 13.63
CA PRO A 97 4.98 13.44 13.86
C PRO A 97 3.66 13.44 13.07
N PHE A 98 2.56 13.85 13.71
CA PHE A 98 1.23 13.81 13.09
C PHE A 98 0.82 15.15 12.48
N ASN A 99 -0.01 15.11 11.43
CA ASN A 99 -0.64 16.30 10.87
C ASN A 99 -1.86 16.71 11.72
N PRO A 100 -1.96 17.97 12.21
CA PRO A 100 -3.13 18.44 12.96
C PRO A 100 -4.47 18.23 12.27
N LEU A 101 -4.53 18.41 10.94
CA LEU A 101 -5.76 18.19 10.16
C LEU A 101 -6.14 16.71 10.11
N GLU A 102 -5.16 15.81 10.09
CA GLU A 102 -5.41 14.37 10.15
C GLU A 102 -6.04 13.99 11.48
N PHE A 103 -5.50 14.48 12.61
CA PHE A 103 -6.09 14.28 13.92
C PHE A 103 -7.53 14.77 14.00
N LEU A 104 -7.81 15.97 13.51
CA LEU A 104 -9.16 16.53 13.51
C LEU A 104 -10.12 15.72 12.63
N ASN A 105 -9.68 15.32 11.43
CA ASN A 105 -10.49 14.51 10.52
C ASN A 105 -10.78 13.12 11.08
N LYS A 106 -9.76 12.44 11.64
CA LYS A 106 -9.92 11.11 12.25
C LYS A 106 -10.84 11.17 13.47
N SER A 107 -10.62 12.12 14.37
CA SER A 107 -11.47 12.29 15.56
C SER A 107 -12.91 12.65 15.19
N ALA A 108 -13.13 13.54 14.21
CA ALA A 108 -14.47 13.90 13.76
C ALA A 108 -15.21 12.73 13.10
N LYS A 109 -14.55 11.99 12.19
CA LYS A 109 -15.14 10.80 11.56
C LYS A 109 -15.46 9.74 12.59
N LEU A 110 -14.52 9.42 13.48
CA LEU A 110 -14.73 8.43 14.54
C LEU A 110 -15.89 8.84 15.45
N TYR A 111 -15.98 10.10 15.84
CA TYR A 111 -17.08 10.63 16.65
C TYR A 111 -18.43 10.47 15.94
N GLN A 112 -18.51 10.86 14.67
CA GLN A 112 -19.74 10.74 13.89
C GLN A 112 -20.19 9.28 13.74
N THR A 113 -19.27 8.37 13.41
CA THR A 113 -19.58 6.94 13.28
C THR A 113 -20.03 6.32 14.60
N LEU A 114 -19.46 6.76 15.73
CA LEU A 114 -19.87 6.32 17.06
C LEU A 114 -21.27 6.82 17.44
N GLU A 115 -21.64 8.04 17.02
CA GLU A 115 -22.97 8.58 17.24
C GLU A 115 -24.04 7.87 16.39
N SER A 116 -23.73 7.44 15.17
CA SER A 116 -24.66 6.74 14.27
C SER A 116 -24.71 5.21 14.45
N LEU A 117 -24.14 4.67 15.52
CA LEU A 117 -23.97 3.22 15.75
C LEU A 117 -25.24 2.36 15.63
N TYR A 118 -26.41 2.92 15.98
CA TYR A 118 -27.68 2.19 15.94
C TYR A 118 -28.36 2.20 14.57
N ASP A 119 -27.98 3.13 13.69
CA ASP A 119 -28.56 3.25 12.36
C ASP A 119 -27.81 2.37 11.36
N ASN A 120 -26.47 2.39 11.42
CA ASN A 120 -25.61 1.56 10.60
C ASN A 120 -24.24 1.38 11.27
N VAL A 121 -23.80 0.13 11.45
CA VAL A 121 -22.45 -0.16 11.94
C VAL A 121 -21.51 -0.20 10.75
N SER A 122 -20.70 0.86 10.59
CA SER A 122 -19.67 0.94 9.56
C SER A 122 -18.60 -0.14 9.77
N SER A 123 -18.18 -0.80 8.69
CA SER A 123 -17.05 -1.75 8.65
C SER A 123 -15.76 -1.12 9.19
N ASP A 124 -15.57 0.18 8.94
CA ASP A 124 -14.31 0.88 9.21
C ASP A 124 -14.20 1.35 10.67
N LEU A 125 -15.25 1.14 11.48
CA LEU A 125 -15.26 1.57 12.88
C LEU A 125 -14.23 0.81 13.72
N GLY A 126 -13.96 -0.45 13.41
CA GLY A 126 -13.16 -1.34 14.24
C GLY A 126 -13.96 -1.92 15.42
N MET A 127 -13.84 -3.23 15.60
CA MET A 127 -14.58 -4.01 16.60
C MET A 127 -14.35 -3.54 18.05
N MET A 128 -13.13 -3.14 18.37
CA MET A 128 -12.77 -2.67 19.71
C MET A 128 -13.49 -1.36 20.06
N ASN A 129 -13.61 -0.44 19.10
CA ASN A 129 -14.35 0.81 19.29
C ASN A 129 -15.85 0.57 19.51
N LEU A 130 -16.42 -0.38 18.78
CA LEU A 130 -17.81 -0.80 18.96
C LEU A 130 -18.05 -1.28 20.40
N PHE A 131 -17.23 -2.22 20.89
CA PHE A 131 -17.39 -2.75 22.25
C PHE A 131 -17.21 -1.66 23.30
N ILE A 132 -16.16 -0.84 23.21
CA ILE A 132 -15.92 0.25 24.17
C ILE A 132 -17.11 1.22 24.22
N SER A 133 -17.66 1.58 23.05
CA SER A 133 -18.82 2.48 22.95
C SER A 133 -20.10 1.89 23.54
N LEU A 134 -20.40 0.62 23.24
CA LEU A 134 -21.59 -0.05 23.78
C LEU A 134 -21.50 -0.25 25.30
N LEU A 135 -20.30 -0.54 25.81
CA LEU A 135 -20.05 -0.69 27.26
C LEU A 135 -20.12 0.67 27.98
N SER A 136 -19.57 1.73 27.39
CA SER A 136 -19.62 3.08 27.98
C SER A 136 -21.05 3.63 28.10
N ARG A 137 -21.93 3.26 27.15
CA ARG A 137 -23.36 3.60 27.15
C ARG A 137 -24.23 2.69 28.02
N ASN A 138 -23.64 1.73 28.74
CA ASN A 138 -24.32 0.79 29.64
C ASN A 138 -25.45 -0.02 28.96
N THR A 139 -25.23 -0.43 27.70
CA THR A 139 -26.27 -0.99 26.83
C THR A 139 -26.56 -2.47 27.09
N SER A 140 -27.75 -2.92 26.68
CA SER A 140 -28.14 -4.33 26.62
C SER A 140 -28.49 -4.68 25.17
N THR A 141 -27.66 -5.46 24.50
CA THR A 141 -27.82 -5.79 23.08
C THR A 141 -27.10 -7.10 22.76
N GLY A 142 -27.60 -7.84 21.77
CA GLY A 142 -26.81 -8.84 21.07
C GLY A 142 -26.02 -8.17 19.94
N ILE A 143 -24.86 -8.71 19.61
CA ILE A 143 -24.02 -8.26 18.49
C ILE A 143 -23.72 -9.50 17.65
N LEU A 144 -24.31 -9.57 16.46
CA LEU A 144 -24.03 -10.64 15.50
C LEU A 144 -22.86 -10.22 14.62
N LEU A 145 -21.82 -11.04 14.61
CA LEU A 145 -20.65 -10.93 13.75
C LEU A 145 -20.69 -12.04 12.72
N HIS A 146 -20.47 -11.71 11.46
CA HIS A 146 -20.52 -12.68 10.38
C HIS A 146 -19.39 -12.45 9.36
N THR A 147 -18.61 -13.52 9.15
CA THR A 147 -17.47 -13.65 8.21
C THR A 147 -17.57 -15.01 7.50
N GLU A 148 -17.53 -15.03 6.17
CA GLU A 148 -17.39 -16.22 5.29
C GLU A 148 -18.03 -17.53 5.80
N GLY A 149 -19.28 -17.47 6.26
CA GLY A 149 -20.06 -18.65 6.65
C GLY A 149 -20.02 -19.03 8.14
N LEU A 150 -19.34 -18.26 8.99
CA LEU A 150 -19.24 -18.53 10.43
C LEU A 150 -19.78 -17.35 11.27
N PRO A 151 -20.97 -17.48 11.89
CA PRO A 151 -21.53 -16.44 12.75
C PRO A 151 -21.06 -16.59 14.21
N CYS A 152 -20.78 -15.46 14.86
CA CYS A 152 -20.60 -15.40 16.31
C CYS A 152 -21.41 -14.25 16.92
N GLU A 153 -22.15 -14.54 17.98
CA GLU A 153 -22.94 -13.56 18.71
C GLU A 153 -22.28 -13.22 20.03
N VAL A 154 -22.15 -11.92 20.31
CA VAL A 154 -21.69 -11.40 21.60
C VAL A 154 -22.87 -10.78 22.32
N TYR A 155 -23.13 -11.22 23.56
CA TYR A 155 -24.25 -10.72 24.35
C TYR A 155 -23.78 -9.75 25.43
N LEU A 156 -24.32 -8.53 25.41
CA LEU A 156 -24.11 -7.50 26.41
C LEU A 156 -25.40 -7.29 27.21
N LYS A 157 -25.29 -7.21 28.53
CA LYS A 157 -26.39 -6.84 29.44
C LYS A 157 -25.90 -5.76 30.40
N ALA A 158 -26.54 -4.59 30.37
CA ALA A 158 -26.25 -3.46 31.23
C ALA A 158 -24.74 -3.18 31.33
N GLY A 159 -24.11 -2.92 30.18
CA GLY A 159 -22.70 -2.55 30.12
C GLY A 159 -21.71 -3.66 30.51
N ALA A 160 -22.18 -4.92 30.55
CA ALA A 160 -21.32 -6.07 30.82
C ALA A 160 -21.45 -7.13 29.72
N VAL A 161 -20.32 -7.60 29.19
CA VAL A 161 -20.28 -8.74 28.27
C VAL A 161 -20.60 -10.01 29.07
N LYS A 162 -21.65 -10.72 28.67
CA LYS A 162 -22.12 -11.95 29.33
C LYS A 162 -21.52 -13.21 28.73
N GLY A 163 -21.27 -13.21 27.43
CA GLY A 163 -20.70 -14.37 26.76
C GLY A 163 -20.75 -14.31 25.25
N LEU A 164 -20.27 -15.40 24.63
CA LEU A 164 -20.17 -15.62 23.19
C LEU A 164 -20.97 -16.86 22.80
N SER A 165 -21.58 -16.85 21.61
CA SER A 165 -22.17 -18.05 21.01
C SER A 165 -21.18 -18.93 20.25
N CYS A 166 -19.91 -18.51 20.13
CA CYS A 166 -18.80 -19.25 19.53
C CYS A 166 -17.66 -19.48 20.53
N SER A 167 -16.61 -20.23 20.15
CA SER A 167 -15.42 -20.40 20.98
C SER A 167 -14.54 -19.13 21.00
N PRO A 168 -13.73 -18.91 22.05
CA PRO A 168 -12.83 -17.76 22.12
C PRO A 168 -11.85 -17.66 20.96
N GLU A 169 -11.33 -18.79 20.47
CA GLU A 169 -10.36 -18.84 19.36
C GLU A 169 -10.98 -18.34 18.08
N HIS A 170 -12.19 -18.84 17.78
CA HIS A 170 -12.98 -18.41 16.64
C HIS A 170 -13.31 -16.92 16.73
N PHE A 171 -13.71 -16.44 17.91
CA PHE A 171 -13.99 -15.03 18.11
C PHE A 171 -12.76 -14.13 17.87
N LYS A 172 -11.57 -14.57 18.28
CA LYS A 172 -10.31 -13.87 17.98
C LYS A 172 -10.00 -13.85 16.48
N GLU A 173 -10.30 -14.91 15.75
CA GLU A 173 -10.15 -14.94 14.28
C GLU A 173 -11.08 -13.93 13.61
N ILE A 174 -12.35 -13.86 14.04
CA ILE A 174 -13.31 -12.86 13.55
C ILE A 174 -12.78 -11.45 13.80
N ILE A 175 -12.29 -11.14 15.01
CA ILE A 175 -11.77 -9.79 15.33
C ILE A 175 -10.58 -9.39 14.47
N LYS A 176 -9.78 -10.35 14.01
CA LYS A 176 -8.62 -10.12 13.14
C LYS A 176 -8.97 -10.03 11.66
N SER A 177 -10.20 -10.35 11.27
CA SER A 177 -10.63 -10.33 9.87
C SER A 177 -10.96 -8.91 9.42
N ASP A 178 -10.56 -8.55 8.20
CA ASP A 178 -10.83 -7.24 7.62
C ASP A 178 -12.30 -7.07 7.14
N ASN A 179 -13.04 -8.17 6.96
CA ASN A 179 -14.38 -8.18 6.35
C ASN A 179 -15.46 -8.73 7.29
N VAL A 180 -15.62 -8.14 8.48
CA VAL A 180 -16.66 -8.51 9.44
C VAL A 180 -17.92 -7.69 9.22
N SER A 181 -19.02 -8.35 8.87
CA SER A 181 -20.35 -7.71 8.91
C SER A 181 -20.91 -7.75 10.33
N VAL A 182 -21.37 -6.59 10.83
CA VAL A 182 -21.86 -6.43 12.20
C VAL A 182 -23.33 -6.03 12.19
N LYS A 183 -24.14 -6.71 13.00
CA LYS A 183 -25.55 -6.35 13.21
C LYS A 183 -25.90 -6.34 14.69
N LEU A 184 -26.48 -5.24 15.16
CA LEU A 184 -27.03 -5.16 16.51
C LEU A 184 -28.39 -5.86 16.57
N LEU A 185 -28.55 -6.76 17.54
CA LEU A 185 -29.77 -7.52 17.78
C LEU A 185 -30.41 -7.09 19.12
N PRO A 186 -31.75 -7.13 19.23
CA PRO A 186 -32.43 -6.95 20.51
C PRO A 186 -31.90 -7.92 21.57
N TYR A 187 -31.77 -7.45 22.81
CA TYR A 187 -31.35 -8.31 23.90
C TYR A 187 -32.41 -9.39 24.21
N THR A 188 -31.96 -10.64 24.36
CA THR A 188 -32.77 -11.79 24.77
C THR A 188 -32.10 -12.52 25.95
N GLU A 189 -32.88 -12.98 26.92
CA GLU A 189 -32.34 -13.71 28.09
C GLU A 189 -32.01 -15.17 27.78
N ASP A 190 -32.60 -15.75 26.72
CA ASP A 190 -32.50 -17.17 26.35
C ASP A 190 -31.42 -17.46 25.29
N ALA A 191 -30.45 -16.56 25.11
CA ALA A 191 -29.38 -16.74 24.12
C ALA A 191 -28.51 -17.95 24.46
N LYS A 192 -28.30 -18.84 23.48
CA LYS A 192 -27.44 -20.03 23.64
C LYS A 192 -25.97 -19.63 23.56
N LEU A 193 -25.37 -19.33 24.72
CA LEU A 193 -23.95 -18.99 24.83
C LEU A 193 -23.11 -20.23 25.12
N ILE A 194 -21.95 -20.32 24.47
CA ILE A 194 -20.95 -21.38 24.65
C ILE A 194 -19.90 -20.96 25.69
N THR A 195 -19.52 -19.69 25.70
CA THR A 195 -18.55 -19.12 26.65
C THR A 195 -19.21 -18.00 27.44
N TYR A 196 -18.94 -17.95 28.76
CA TYR A 196 -19.48 -16.95 29.67
C TYR A 196 -18.35 -16.17 30.32
N PHE A 197 -18.57 -14.87 30.54
CA PHE A 197 -17.62 -14.00 31.24
C PHE A 197 -18.22 -13.50 32.55
N LYS A 198 -17.45 -13.54 33.63
CA LYS A 198 -17.84 -13.02 34.94
C LYS A 198 -17.87 -11.50 34.97
N ASN A 199 -16.95 -10.87 34.24
CA ASN A 199 -16.80 -9.42 34.14
C ASN A 199 -16.12 -9.03 32.83
N ASN A 200 -16.11 -7.73 32.52
CA ASN A 200 -15.50 -7.22 31.30
C ASN A 200 -13.97 -7.43 31.27
N ALA A 201 -13.31 -7.47 32.43
CA ALA A 201 -11.86 -7.69 32.50
C ALA A 201 -11.47 -9.08 31.98
N GLU A 202 -12.28 -10.11 32.25
CA GLU A 202 -12.08 -11.46 31.72
C GLU A 202 -12.23 -11.48 30.19
N PHE A 203 -13.25 -10.80 29.65
CA PHE A 203 -13.45 -10.66 28.21
C PHE A 203 -12.25 -9.99 27.51
N PHE A 204 -11.78 -8.85 28.02
CA PHE A 204 -10.64 -8.15 27.42
C PHE A 204 -9.32 -8.89 27.63
N SER A 205 -9.14 -9.60 28.75
CA SER A 205 -7.93 -10.40 28.97
C SER A 205 -7.85 -11.56 27.97
N MET A 206 -8.99 -12.22 27.70
CA MET A 206 -9.06 -13.27 26.67
C MET A 206 -8.59 -12.73 25.32
N LEU A 207 -9.00 -11.53 24.90
CA LEU A 207 -8.56 -10.94 23.62
C LEU A 207 -7.06 -10.66 23.53
N LEU A 208 -6.42 -10.38 24.66
CA LEU A 208 -5.00 -10.03 24.75
C LEU A 208 -4.09 -11.25 24.93
N GLU A 209 -4.63 -12.42 25.27
CA GLU A 209 -3.86 -13.66 25.37
C GLU A 209 -3.50 -14.20 23.98
N GLU A 210 -2.21 -14.20 23.65
CA GLU A 210 -1.69 -14.95 22.50
C GLU A 210 -1.79 -16.45 22.79
N ALA A 211 -2.38 -17.21 21.87
CA ALA A 211 -2.49 -18.65 21.97
C ALA A 211 -1.08 -19.25 22.06
N GLN A 212 -0.67 -19.68 23.25
CA GLN A 212 0.49 -20.55 23.40
C GLN A 212 0.17 -21.85 22.66
N ALA A 213 0.81 -22.05 21.52
CA ALA A 213 0.82 -23.34 20.84
C ALA A 213 1.31 -24.40 21.84
N GLN A 214 0.42 -25.31 22.24
CA GLN A 214 0.82 -26.48 23.00
C GLN A 214 1.80 -27.32 22.14
N PRO A 215 2.85 -27.90 22.73
CA PRO A 215 3.71 -28.83 22.00
C PRO A 215 2.91 -30.07 21.60
N PRO A 216 3.08 -30.61 20.38
CA PRO A 216 2.27 -31.72 19.91
C PRO A 216 2.64 -33.00 20.67
N THR A 217 1.74 -33.45 21.53
CA THR A 217 1.75 -34.80 22.10
C THR A 217 1.29 -35.81 21.04
N ALA A 218 2.20 -36.73 20.73
CA ALA A 218 2.00 -38.12 20.32
C ALA A 218 0.94 -38.43 19.25
N TYR A 219 1.44 -38.84 18.08
CA TYR A 219 0.72 -39.58 17.04
C TYR A 219 -0.07 -40.77 17.62
N PRO A 220 -1.22 -41.06 17.00
CA PRO A 220 -1.44 -42.41 16.48
C PRO A 220 -1.56 -42.37 14.96
N GLU A 221 -0.79 -43.24 14.31
CA GLU A 221 -1.03 -43.70 12.94
C GLU A 221 -2.49 -44.13 12.76
N VAL A 222 -3.06 -43.92 11.56
CA VAL A 222 -3.57 -44.99 10.68
C VAL A 222 -4.55 -44.44 9.62
N VAL A 223 -4.27 -44.86 8.38
CA VAL A 223 -4.99 -44.79 7.08
C VAL A 223 -5.07 -43.45 6.34
N GLN A 224 -4.19 -43.33 5.34
CA GLN A 224 -4.41 -42.55 4.13
C GLN A 224 -5.58 -43.14 3.33
N GLU A 225 -6.68 -42.40 3.21
CA GLU A 225 -7.57 -42.50 2.07
C GLU A 225 -7.33 -41.28 1.17
N THR A 226 -6.71 -41.56 0.02
CA THR A 226 -6.51 -40.64 -1.09
C THR A 226 -7.85 -40.14 -1.62
N VAL A 227 -8.17 -38.89 -1.31
CA VAL A 227 -9.06 -38.07 -2.12
C VAL A 227 -8.22 -36.91 -2.64
N LEU A 228 -8.01 -36.88 -3.97
CA LEU A 228 -7.46 -35.75 -4.68
C LEU A 228 -8.30 -34.51 -4.35
N ARG A 229 -7.76 -33.64 -3.49
CA ARG A 229 -8.16 -32.23 -3.41
C ARG A 229 -7.06 -31.44 -4.10
N GLU A 230 -7.43 -30.81 -5.21
CA GLU A 230 -6.64 -29.77 -5.86
C GLU A 230 -6.29 -28.72 -4.79
N VAL A 231 -5.00 -28.66 -4.49
CA VAL A 231 -4.40 -27.59 -3.71
C VAL A 231 -4.51 -26.35 -4.61
N HIS A 232 -5.49 -25.49 -4.37
CA HIS A 232 -5.30 -24.08 -4.65
C HIS A 232 -4.21 -23.62 -3.70
N GLU A 233 -2.97 -23.59 -4.19
CA GLU A 233 -1.90 -22.83 -3.55
C GLU A 233 -2.37 -21.37 -3.55
N GLU A 234 -2.74 -20.86 -2.38
CA GLU A 234 -2.64 -19.42 -2.15
C GLU A 234 -1.16 -19.06 -2.35
N VAL A 235 -0.89 -18.43 -3.48
CA VAL A 235 0.43 -17.94 -3.86
C VAL A 235 0.85 -16.91 -2.83
N GLN A 236 1.71 -17.32 -1.89
CA GLN A 236 2.50 -16.36 -1.13
C GLN A 236 3.31 -15.53 -2.16
N PRO A 237 3.28 -14.19 -2.09
CA PRO A 237 4.12 -13.38 -2.95
C PRO A 237 5.59 -13.75 -2.73
N SER A 238 6.27 -14.11 -3.81
CA SER A 238 7.67 -14.52 -3.77
C SER A 238 8.53 -13.48 -3.03
N ALA A 239 9.26 -13.94 -2.00
CA ALA A 239 10.14 -13.07 -1.24
C ALA A 239 11.15 -12.38 -2.17
N PRO A 240 11.44 -11.08 -2.00
CA PRO A 240 12.40 -10.39 -2.82
C PRO A 240 13.77 -11.07 -2.79
N SER A 241 14.38 -11.18 -3.96
CA SER A 241 15.70 -11.79 -4.14
C SER A 241 16.71 -10.73 -4.56
N MET A 242 17.93 -10.81 -4.03
CA MET A 242 19.04 -9.96 -4.42
C MET A 242 19.99 -10.75 -5.34
N LEU A 243 20.12 -10.29 -6.58
CA LEU A 243 20.88 -10.96 -7.64
C LEU A 243 22.01 -10.06 -8.12
N SER A 244 23.23 -10.58 -8.20
CA SER A 244 24.35 -9.86 -8.79
C SER A 244 24.17 -9.77 -10.32
N VAL A 245 24.10 -8.55 -10.86
CA VAL A 245 23.88 -8.30 -12.30
C VAL A 245 25.03 -7.51 -12.96
N GLY A 246 26.10 -7.26 -12.20
CA GLY A 246 27.31 -6.61 -12.66
C GLY A 246 28.31 -6.40 -11.51
N GLU A 247 29.48 -5.86 -11.82
CA GLU A 247 30.50 -5.54 -10.81
C GLU A 247 29.95 -4.54 -9.78
N GLY A 248 29.80 -5.01 -8.53
CA GLY A 248 29.22 -4.24 -7.43
C GLY A 248 27.78 -3.81 -7.65
N LEU A 249 27.06 -4.39 -8.62
CA LEU A 249 25.68 -4.04 -8.95
C LEU A 249 24.74 -5.21 -8.70
N PHE A 250 23.75 -4.98 -7.85
CA PHE A 250 22.76 -5.97 -7.46
C PHE A 250 21.37 -5.50 -7.87
N LEU A 251 20.59 -6.38 -8.48
CA LEU A 251 19.16 -6.23 -8.67
C LEU A 251 18.44 -6.77 -7.44
N ILE A 252 17.48 -6.01 -6.95
CA ILE A 252 16.55 -6.40 -5.91
C ILE A 252 15.16 -6.34 -6.55
N ASN A 253 14.54 -7.50 -6.70
CA ASN A 253 13.23 -7.63 -7.31
C ASN A 253 12.32 -8.49 -6.43
N SER A 254 11.02 -8.35 -6.61
CA SER A 254 10.02 -9.27 -6.09
C SER A 254 8.95 -9.43 -7.15
N LEU A 255 8.77 -10.67 -7.59
CA LEU A 255 7.90 -11.00 -8.72
C LEU A 255 6.45 -10.74 -8.32
N ASP A 256 5.76 -9.95 -9.12
CA ASP A 256 4.34 -9.71 -9.01
C ASP A 256 3.58 -10.76 -9.82
N HIS A 257 2.96 -11.74 -9.16
CA HIS A 257 2.16 -12.75 -9.86
C HIS A 257 0.81 -12.23 -10.35
N GLU A 258 0.35 -11.07 -9.86
CA GLU A 258 -0.95 -10.50 -10.19
C GLU A 258 -0.84 -9.25 -11.09
N GLY A 259 0.38 -8.80 -11.42
CA GLY A 259 0.62 -7.55 -12.16
C GLY A 259 1.48 -7.69 -13.43
N LEU A 260 1.34 -6.73 -14.34
CA LEU A 260 2.18 -6.61 -15.55
C LEU A 260 3.44 -5.76 -15.35
N LEU A 261 3.59 -5.12 -14.18
CA LEU A 261 4.66 -4.16 -13.89
C LEU A 261 5.67 -4.75 -12.89
N GLN A 262 6.56 -5.58 -13.41
CA GLN A 262 7.59 -6.25 -12.60
C GLN A 262 8.66 -5.27 -12.15
N ARG A 263 8.69 -4.93 -10.85
CA ARG A 263 9.54 -3.84 -10.32
C ARG A 263 11.00 -4.22 -10.12
N ASN A 264 11.88 -3.30 -10.49
CA ASN A 264 13.33 -3.38 -10.31
C ASN A 264 13.83 -2.26 -9.40
N MET A 265 14.52 -2.66 -8.33
CA MET A 265 15.34 -1.78 -7.49
C MET A 265 16.80 -2.22 -7.63
N TYR A 266 17.74 -1.28 -7.64
CA TYR A 266 19.16 -1.61 -7.78
C TYR A 266 19.99 -1.10 -6.62
N LEU A 267 20.93 -1.92 -6.15
CA LEU A 267 21.96 -1.55 -5.19
C LEU A 267 23.32 -1.56 -5.88
N LYS A 268 23.99 -0.41 -5.90
CA LYS A 268 25.38 -0.27 -6.37
C LYS A 268 26.29 -0.07 -5.17
N ILE A 269 27.38 -0.84 -5.10
CA ILE A 269 28.47 -0.69 -4.15
C ILE A 269 29.72 -0.32 -4.95
N CYS A 270 30.20 0.90 -4.76
CA CYS A 270 31.40 1.42 -5.39
C CYS A 270 32.56 1.40 -4.38
N GLU A 271 33.69 0.82 -4.77
CA GLU A 271 34.89 0.79 -3.95
C GLU A 271 35.67 2.10 -4.06
N LYS A 272 36.15 2.62 -2.93
CA LYS A 272 36.92 3.85 -2.80
C LYS A 272 38.05 3.65 -1.78
N GLY A 273 39.14 3.04 -2.23
CA GLY A 273 40.26 2.68 -1.35
C GLY A 273 39.80 1.67 -0.30
N ASP A 274 39.98 1.98 0.98
CA ASP A 274 39.52 1.13 2.10
C ASP A 274 38.04 1.38 2.49
N SER A 275 37.30 2.19 1.72
CA SER A 275 35.91 2.56 2.00
C SER A 275 35.02 2.25 0.80
N HIS A 276 33.73 1.98 1.02
CA HIS A 276 32.76 1.80 -0.05
C HIS A 276 31.65 2.85 0.02
N VAL A 277 31.03 3.13 -1.13
CA VAL A 277 29.85 3.98 -1.25
C VAL A 277 28.71 3.13 -1.80
N SER A 278 27.66 2.96 -1.00
CA SER A 278 26.47 2.20 -1.39
C SER A 278 25.33 3.14 -1.80
N LEU A 279 24.80 2.91 -2.99
CA LEU A 279 23.74 3.70 -3.63
C LEU A 279 22.56 2.82 -3.99
N LEU A 280 21.36 3.28 -3.68
CA LEU A 280 20.11 2.66 -4.13
C LEU A 280 19.53 3.43 -5.32
N PHE A 281 18.95 2.72 -6.27
CA PHE A 281 18.21 3.27 -7.40
C PHE A 281 16.79 2.72 -7.37
N ASN A 282 15.82 3.61 -7.46
CA ASN A 282 14.39 3.33 -7.30
C ASN A 282 14.04 2.74 -5.93
N MET A 283 12.75 2.52 -5.72
CA MET A 283 12.23 1.90 -4.51
C MET A 283 11.20 0.83 -4.84
N LEU A 284 11.10 -0.14 -3.94
CA LEU A 284 10.00 -1.10 -3.92
C LEU A 284 8.86 -0.58 -3.04
N PRO A 285 7.61 -0.95 -3.33
CA PRO A 285 6.48 -0.61 -2.46
C PRO A 285 6.63 -1.26 -1.09
N TYR A 286 6.02 -0.65 -0.08
CA TYR A 286 6.28 -0.98 1.34
C TYR A 286 6.17 -2.47 1.67
N HIS A 287 5.12 -3.14 1.18
CA HIS A 287 4.87 -4.56 1.41
C HIS A 287 5.97 -5.48 0.86
N ARG A 288 6.79 -5.01 -0.08
CA ARG A 288 7.97 -5.73 -0.62
C ARG A 288 9.28 -5.22 -0.05
N PHE A 289 9.34 -3.93 0.28
CA PHE A 289 10.56 -3.32 0.80
C PHE A 289 10.96 -3.88 2.17
N SER A 290 10.00 -4.26 3.02
CA SER A 290 10.29 -4.84 4.34
C SER A 290 11.20 -6.07 4.25
N THR A 291 10.98 -6.93 3.26
CA THR A 291 11.77 -8.15 3.07
C THR A 291 13.07 -7.87 2.30
N ALA A 292 13.04 -6.92 1.35
CA ALA A 292 14.25 -6.47 0.63
C ALA A 292 15.28 -5.81 1.55
N ARG A 293 14.81 -5.16 2.63
CA ARG A 293 15.67 -4.50 3.62
C ARG A 293 16.71 -5.46 4.20
N ASP A 294 16.32 -6.68 4.55
CA ASP A 294 17.22 -7.65 5.18
C ASP A 294 18.35 -8.04 4.22
N GLU A 295 18.06 -8.19 2.93
CA GLU A 295 19.06 -8.47 1.90
C GLU A 295 20.01 -7.29 1.67
N ILE A 296 19.46 -6.07 1.65
CA ILE A 296 20.28 -4.84 1.58
C ILE A 296 21.21 -4.75 2.79
N GLU A 297 20.70 -4.99 3.99
CA GLU A 297 21.49 -4.93 5.23
C GLU A 297 22.60 -5.98 5.25
N LYS A 298 22.35 -7.20 4.73
CA LYS A 298 23.40 -8.22 4.54
C LYS A 298 24.49 -7.74 3.57
N ALA A 299 24.14 -7.10 2.46
CA ALA A 299 25.11 -6.61 1.47
C ALA A 299 25.95 -5.42 1.98
N VAL A 300 25.32 -4.48 2.69
CA VAL A 300 25.98 -3.24 3.15
C VAL A 300 26.44 -3.32 4.61
N GLY A 301 26.22 -4.45 5.28
CA GLY A 301 26.51 -4.71 6.69
C GLY A 301 25.53 -4.09 7.67
N ARG A 302 25.22 -2.79 7.51
CA ARG A 302 24.21 -2.05 8.30
C ARG A 302 23.51 -1.04 7.41
N MET A 303 22.22 -0.80 7.62
CA MET A 303 21.47 0.20 6.86
C MET A 303 22.08 1.61 6.92
N GLU A 304 22.75 1.96 8.03
CA GLU A 304 23.48 3.24 8.18
C GLU A 304 24.63 3.45 7.18
N ASN A 305 25.12 2.38 6.55
CA ASN A 305 26.20 2.45 5.56
C ASN A 305 25.69 2.88 4.18
N LEU A 306 24.38 2.82 3.93
CA LEU A 306 23.78 3.38 2.72
C LEU A 306 23.98 4.89 2.67
N ARG A 307 24.54 5.39 1.56
CA ARG A 307 24.92 6.79 1.42
C ARG A 307 23.90 7.61 0.68
N ALA A 308 23.31 7.04 -0.37
CA ALA A 308 22.31 7.76 -1.14
C ALA A 308 21.22 6.84 -1.71
N LEU A 309 20.02 7.39 -1.79
CA LEU A 309 18.94 6.92 -2.65
C LEU A 309 18.86 7.86 -3.85
N ILE A 310 19.07 7.35 -5.05
CA ILE A 310 18.85 8.06 -6.31
C ILE A 310 17.40 7.80 -6.72
N LEU A 311 16.58 8.84 -6.61
CA LEU A 311 15.14 8.75 -6.84
C LEU A 311 14.80 9.48 -8.14
N MET A 312 14.56 8.71 -9.21
CA MET A 312 14.33 9.20 -10.57
C MET A 312 12.85 9.53 -10.87
N ASP A 313 11.95 8.91 -10.12
CA ASP A 313 10.51 9.18 -10.08
C ASP A 313 9.97 8.96 -8.67
N LEU A 314 8.74 9.39 -8.40
CA LEU A 314 8.08 9.19 -7.12
C LEU A 314 6.69 8.64 -7.34
N LEU A 315 6.51 7.36 -7.05
CA LEU A 315 5.20 6.72 -7.04
C LEU A 315 4.55 6.84 -5.65
N PRO A 316 3.21 7.02 -5.57
CA PRO A 316 2.51 7.08 -4.30
C PRO A 316 2.84 5.91 -3.36
N GLU A 317 2.82 4.68 -3.88
CA GLU A 317 3.11 3.45 -3.13
C GLU A 317 4.56 3.31 -2.63
N ASP A 318 5.51 4.11 -3.14
CA ASP A 318 6.91 4.11 -2.70
C ASP A 318 7.15 5.04 -1.50
N THR A 319 6.25 5.98 -1.27
CA THR A 319 6.39 7.04 -0.24
C THR A 319 6.73 6.44 1.12
N GLN A 320 5.98 5.42 1.54
CA GLN A 320 6.17 4.80 2.84
C GLN A 320 7.54 4.11 2.95
N SER A 321 7.99 3.43 1.89
CA SER A 321 9.30 2.79 1.83
C SER A 321 10.42 3.82 1.94
N ILE A 322 10.29 4.96 1.26
CA ILE A 322 11.28 6.05 1.29
C ILE A 322 11.41 6.61 2.71
N LEU A 323 10.29 6.92 3.37
CA LEU A 323 10.30 7.44 4.74
C LEU A 323 10.91 6.43 5.73
N ASN A 324 10.56 5.15 5.61
CA ASN A 324 11.11 4.09 6.45
C ASN A 324 12.62 3.90 6.24
N LEU A 325 13.09 3.98 4.99
CA LEU A 325 14.51 3.94 4.66
C LEU A 325 15.26 5.12 5.28
N LEU A 326 14.72 6.35 5.18
CA LEU A 326 15.34 7.55 5.73
C LEU A 326 15.44 7.53 7.26
N ASN A 327 14.47 6.90 7.93
CA ASN A 327 14.47 6.65 9.37
C ASN A 327 15.51 5.60 9.75
N SER A 328 15.60 4.51 9.00
CA SER A 328 16.53 3.40 9.27
C SER A 328 17.98 3.72 8.88
N ALA A 329 18.19 4.68 7.98
CA ALA A 329 19.51 5.15 7.54
C ALA A 329 19.63 6.68 7.76
N PRO A 330 19.91 7.15 8.99
CA PRO A 330 19.90 8.59 9.33
C PRO A 330 20.91 9.46 8.56
N LYS A 331 21.91 8.85 7.92
CA LYS A 331 22.96 9.52 7.13
C LYS A 331 22.71 9.47 5.62
N LEU A 332 21.66 8.79 5.17
CA LEU A 332 21.33 8.65 3.75
C LEU A 332 20.84 9.97 3.16
N TYR A 333 21.36 10.35 2.00
CA TYR A 333 20.81 11.46 1.21
C TYR A 333 19.85 10.95 0.13
N VAL A 334 18.79 11.68 -0.16
CA VAL A 334 18.01 11.47 -1.40
C VAL A 334 18.57 12.37 -2.48
N ILE A 335 19.07 11.80 -3.56
CA ILE A 335 19.52 12.51 -4.75
C ILE A 335 18.40 12.48 -5.78
N THR A 336 17.82 13.63 -6.11
CA THR A 336 16.66 13.72 -7.00
C THR A 336 16.54 15.10 -7.67
N SER A 337 15.55 15.31 -8.53
CA SER A 337 15.30 16.60 -9.19
C SER A 337 14.44 17.52 -8.32
N LEU A 338 14.47 18.82 -8.63
CA LEU A 338 13.70 19.82 -7.87
C LEU A 338 12.19 19.49 -7.75
N PRO A 339 11.47 19.10 -8.82
CA PRO A 339 10.05 18.77 -8.69
C PRO A 339 9.77 17.59 -7.74
N ILE A 340 10.59 16.54 -7.80
CA ILE A 340 10.45 15.38 -6.91
C ILE A 340 10.84 15.74 -5.47
N ALA A 341 11.91 16.54 -5.30
CA ALA A 341 12.33 17.05 -4.00
C ALA A 341 11.22 17.86 -3.31
N MET A 342 10.49 18.70 -4.06
CA MET A 342 9.35 19.44 -3.51
C MET A 342 8.26 18.52 -2.99
N SER A 343 7.94 17.43 -3.71
CA SER A 343 7.00 16.42 -3.24
C SER A 343 7.49 15.74 -1.95
N LEU A 344 8.77 15.33 -1.90
CA LEU A 344 9.36 14.73 -0.70
C LEU A 344 9.35 15.67 0.51
N MET A 345 9.64 16.95 0.31
CA MET A 345 9.56 17.96 1.38
C MET A 345 8.13 18.13 1.89
N GLY A 346 7.14 18.08 0.99
CA GLY A 346 5.72 18.05 1.36
C GLY A 346 5.32 16.83 2.20
N LEU A 347 6.05 15.71 2.04
CA LEU A 347 5.91 14.48 2.82
C LEU A 347 6.74 14.49 4.12
N GLY A 348 7.38 15.61 4.46
CA GLY A 348 8.15 15.77 5.69
C GLY A 348 9.62 15.38 5.61
N VAL A 349 10.16 15.05 4.43
CA VAL A 349 11.59 14.79 4.25
C VAL A 349 12.38 16.10 4.45
N PRO A 350 13.33 16.17 5.40
CA PRO A 350 14.07 17.40 5.63
C PRO A 350 14.92 17.80 4.42
N GLU A 351 14.87 19.06 3.99
CA GLU A 351 15.65 19.59 2.85
C GLU A 351 17.14 19.26 2.95
N ARG A 352 17.73 19.33 4.16
CA ARG A 352 19.14 18.97 4.41
C ARG A 352 19.50 17.52 4.03
N ARG A 353 18.51 16.63 3.92
CA ARG A 353 18.67 15.22 3.52
C ARG A 353 18.51 15.04 2.01
N ILE A 354 18.19 16.09 1.26
CA ILE A 354 17.98 16.05 -0.19
C ILE A 354 19.16 16.73 -0.89
N LYS A 355 19.60 16.16 -2.01
CA LYS A 355 20.57 16.73 -2.94
C LYS A 355 19.94 16.80 -4.32
N LEU A 356 19.95 17.99 -4.91
CA LEU A 356 19.35 18.21 -6.22
C LEU A 356 20.31 17.76 -7.31
N VAL A 357 19.83 17.00 -8.31
CA VAL A 357 20.64 16.64 -9.49
C VAL A 357 21.12 17.90 -10.23
N GLU A 358 20.36 18.99 -10.15
CA GLU A 358 20.70 20.30 -10.69
C GLU A 358 21.87 20.99 -9.98
N SER A 359 22.21 20.55 -8.76
CA SER A 359 23.32 21.12 -7.99
C SER A 359 24.69 20.53 -8.35
N PHE A 360 24.73 19.45 -9.14
CA PHE A 360 25.97 18.82 -9.56
C PHE A 360 26.55 19.52 -10.80
N PRO A 361 27.81 19.99 -10.75
CA PRO A 361 28.49 20.55 -11.92
C PRO A 361 28.47 19.57 -13.09
N ASP A 362 28.09 20.05 -14.28
CA ASP A 362 27.95 19.26 -15.50
C ASP A 362 27.01 18.04 -15.39
N GLY A 363 26.18 17.99 -14.33
CA GLY A 363 25.34 16.84 -14.01
C GLY A 363 26.12 15.60 -13.57
N LEU A 364 27.34 15.77 -13.04
CA LEU A 364 28.25 14.68 -12.69
C LEU A 364 28.39 14.47 -11.19
N LEU A 365 28.26 13.21 -10.77
CA LEU A 365 28.60 12.74 -9.43
C LEU A 365 29.77 11.76 -9.50
N ASN A 366 30.92 12.19 -8.97
CA ASN A 366 32.13 11.36 -8.87
C ASN A 366 32.15 10.62 -7.53
N LEU A 367 32.16 9.29 -7.59
CA LEU A 367 32.14 8.41 -6.42
C LEU A 367 33.56 7.98 -5.99
N GLY A 368 34.56 8.13 -6.86
CA GLY A 368 35.93 7.65 -6.68
C GLY A 368 36.27 6.47 -7.59
N ALA A 369 37.55 6.11 -7.71
CA ALA A 369 38.05 4.95 -8.48
C ALA A 369 37.60 4.85 -9.97
N GLY A 370 37.15 5.95 -10.57
CA GLY A 370 36.62 5.97 -11.95
C GLY A 370 35.11 5.75 -12.05
N ASP A 371 34.41 5.54 -10.94
CA ASP A 371 32.96 5.48 -10.89
C ASP A 371 32.37 6.89 -10.96
N VAL A 372 31.78 7.22 -12.11
CA VAL A 372 31.13 8.50 -12.40
C VAL A 372 29.70 8.23 -12.82
N LEU A 373 28.76 8.88 -12.14
CA LEU A 373 27.35 8.92 -12.50
C LEU A 373 27.04 10.24 -13.18
N ARG A 374 26.37 10.18 -14.33
CA ARG A 374 25.90 11.33 -15.09
C ARG A 374 24.38 11.38 -15.05
N PHE A 375 23.83 12.48 -14.54
CA PHE A 375 22.39 12.73 -14.55
C PHE A 375 21.98 13.39 -15.87
N VAL A 376 21.03 12.77 -16.58
CA VAL A 376 20.47 13.31 -17.82
C VAL A 376 19.00 13.63 -17.57
N LYS A 377 18.64 14.91 -17.68
CA LYS A 377 17.26 15.34 -17.50
C LYS A 377 16.40 14.81 -18.64
N THR A 378 15.24 14.26 -18.31
CA THR A 378 14.25 13.75 -19.27
C THR A 378 12.87 14.31 -18.92
N PRO A 379 12.70 15.65 -18.92
CA PRO A 379 11.48 16.27 -18.45
C PRO A 379 10.26 15.77 -19.25
N PHE A 380 9.19 15.46 -18.54
CA PHE A 380 7.95 14.90 -19.06
C PHE A 380 8.09 13.52 -19.72
N LEU A 381 9.13 12.76 -19.33
CA LEU A 381 9.26 11.33 -19.64
C LEU A 381 9.28 10.48 -18.34
N PRO A 382 8.12 10.28 -17.68
CA PRO A 382 6.82 10.90 -17.96
C PRO A 382 6.57 12.19 -17.15
N GLU A 383 7.33 12.44 -16.07
CA GLU A 383 7.04 13.53 -15.14
C GLU A 383 7.94 14.73 -15.40
N LYS A 384 7.48 15.94 -15.04
CA LYS A 384 8.25 17.19 -15.19
C LYS A 384 9.66 17.09 -14.58
N GLY A 385 9.80 16.34 -13.49
CA GLY A 385 11.06 16.13 -12.78
C GLY A 385 11.85 14.89 -13.21
N SER A 386 11.40 14.11 -14.20
CA SER A 386 12.07 12.87 -14.58
C SER A 386 13.50 13.12 -15.09
N PHE A 387 14.38 12.20 -14.72
CA PHE A 387 15.76 12.12 -15.18
C PHE A 387 16.22 10.66 -15.18
N VAL A 388 17.28 10.39 -15.93
CA VAL A 388 17.94 9.08 -15.96
C VAL A 388 19.38 9.22 -15.49
N VAL A 389 19.99 8.11 -15.06
CA VAL A 389 21.36 8.08 -14.55
C VAL A 389 22.22 7.16 -15.41
N PHE A 390 23.30 7.69 -15.95
CA PHE A 390 24.26 6.94 -16.75
C PHE A 390 25.55 6.69 -15.96
N GLU A 391 25.91 5.43 -15.78
CA GLU A 391 27.17 5.02 -15.16
C GLU A 391 28.27 4.90 -16.24
N GLU A 392 29.27 5.79 -16.19
CA GLU A 392 30.24 5.91 -17.30
C GLU A 392 31.15 4.68 -17.45
N LYS A 393 31.51 4.04 -16.32
CA LYS A 393 32.43 2.89 -16.28
C LYS A 393 31.88 1.68 -17.03
N THR A 394 30.62 1.31 -16.75
CA THR A 394 29.99 0.11 -17.33
C THR A 394 29.11 0.41 -18.54
N LYS A 395 28.89 1.71 -18.84
CA LYS A 395 27.94 2.18 -19.86
C LYS A 395 26.49 1.75 -19.57
N THR A 396 26.15 1.56 -18.29
CA THR A 396 24.79 1.20 -17.85
C THR A 396 23.93 2.46 -17.70
N LEU A 397 22.74 2.45 -18.28
CA LEU A 397 21.72 3.48 -18.08
C LEU A 397 20.64 2.98 -17.12
N PHE A 398 20.53 3.59 -15.95
CA PHE A 398 19.36 3.45 -15.08
C PHE A 398 18.30 4.44 -15.55
N SER A 399 17.18 3.93 -16.05
CA SER A 399 16.23 4.74 -16.80
C SER A 399 14.87 4.95 -16.14
N SER A 400 14.66 4.34 -14.97
CA SER A 400 13.39 4.40 -14.26
C SER A 400 12.21 3.98 -15.18
N LYS A 401 11.08 4.70 -15.16
CA LYS A 401 9.96 4.51 -16.09
C LYS A 401 10.35 4.60 -17.57
N LEU A 402 11.35 5.38 -17.96
CA LEU A 402 11.78 5.44 -19.36
C LEU A 402 12.38 4.09 -19.77
N PHE A 403 12.02 3.56 -20.93
CA PHE A 403 12.38 2.21 -21.41
C PHE A 403 11.83 1.04 -20.57
N SER A 404 10.90 1.29 -19.64
CA SER A 404 10.17 0.21 -18.96
C SER A 404 9.23 -0.53 -19.93
N SER A 405 8.80 -1.73 -19.54
CA SER A 405 7.94 -2.58 -20.36
C SER A 405 6.92 -3.32 -19.52
N TYR A 406 5.75 -3.61 -20.09
CA TYR A 406 4.87 -4.64 -19.54
C TYR A 406 5.52 -6.01 -19.65
N CYS A 407 5.44 -6.80 -18.59
CA CYS A 407 6.10 -8.09 -18.50
C CYS A 407 5.21 -9.07 -17.73
N LEU A 408 4.89 -10.19 -18.38
CA LEU A 408 4.23 -11.29 -17.70
C LEU A 408 5.19 -11.91 -16.68
N PRO A 409 4.71 -12.42 -15.53
CA PRO A 409 5.56 -13.00 -14.51
C PRO A 409 6.45 -14.12 -15.05
N GLU A 410 5.94 -14.92 -15.98
CA GLU A 410 6.66 -16.04 -16.60
C GLU A 410 7.71 -15.59 -17.64
N GLU A 411 7.57 -14.36 -18.16
CA GLU A 411 8.53 -13.76 -19.10
C GLU A 411 9.65 -12.99 -18.39
N TYR A 412 9.48 -12.69 -17.11
CA TYR A 412 10.40 -11.86 -16.35
C TYR A 412 11.73 -12.58 -16.13
N SER A 413 12.83 -11.91 -16.49
CA SER A 413 14.17 -12.49 -16.44
C SER A 413 15.24 -11.39 -16.45
N VAL A 414 16.26 -11.59 -15.62
CA VAL A 414 17.38 -10.65 -15.45
C VAL A 414 18.43 -10.75 -16.57
N ASP A 415 18.41 -11.86 -17.31
CA ASP A 415 19.38 -12.23 -18.34
C ASP A 415 18.81 -12.17 -19.76
N LYS A 416 17.53 -11.79 -19.90
CA LYS A 416 16.87 -11.67 -21.20
C LYS A 416 16.56 -10.23 -21.51
N THR A 417 16.77 -9.85 -22.77
CA THR A 417 16.37 -8.52 -23.24
C THR A 417 14.85 -8.39 -23.24
N ALA A 418 14.33 -7.23 -22.84
CA ALA A 418 12.92 -6.91 -22.96
C ALA A 418 12.46 -6.94 -24.42
N LYS A 419 11.26 -7.48 -24.66
CA LYS A 419 10.65 -7.50 -25.99
C LYS A 419 10.34 -6.05 -26.41
N ILE A 420 10.79 -5.66 -27.60
CA ILE A 420 10.60 -4.29 -28.08
C ILE A 420 9.11 -3.93 -28.17
N GLU A 421 8.25 -4.87 -28.55
CA GLU A 421 6.80 -4.67 -28.62
C GLU A 421 6.22 -4.29 -27.26
N ARG A 422 6.72 -4.89 -26.17
CA ARG A 422 6.28 -4.61 -24.79
C ARG A 422 6.75 -3.25 -24.31
N ILE A 423 7.96 -2.84 -24.69
CA ILE A 423 8.48 -1.49 -24.42
C ILE A 423 7.63 -0.46 -25.16
N MET A 424 7.35 -0.68 -26.44
CA MET A 424 6.56 0.23 -27.26
C MET A 424 5.11 0.34 -26.78
N LEU A 425 4.51 -0.77 -26.33
CA LEU A 425 3.18 -0.79 -25.71
C LEU A 425 3.16 0.03 -24.42
N TYR A 426 4.12 -0.21 -23.53
CA TYR A 426 4.25 0.54 -22.28
C TYR A 426 4.47 2.03 -22.56
N TYR A 427 5.37 2.37 -23.48
CA TYR A 427 5.66 3.75 -23.86
C TYR A 427 4.41 4.43 -24.48
N GLY A 428 3.71 3.71 -25.35
CA GLY A 428 2.50 4.19 -26.03
C GLY A 428 1.35 4.50 -25.08
N LEU A 429 1.24 3.82 -23.95
CA LEU A 429 0.16 4.03 -22.98
C LEU A 429 0.53 4.99 -21.84
N ASN A 430 1.81 5.07 -21.47
CA ASN A 430 2.25 5.81 -20.29
C ASN A 430 2.84 7.19 -20.57
N PHE A 431 3.14 7.51 -21.84
CA PHE A 431 3.80 8.76 -22.21
C PHE A 431 2.93 9.55 -23.17
N SER A 432 2.21 10.55 -22.64
CA SER A 432 1.22 11.29 -23.40
C SER A 432 1.80 12.46 -24.22
N GLY A 433 1.98 12.28 -25.53
CA GLY A 433 2.15 13.38 -26.50
C GLY A 433 3.41 14.27 -26.36
N VAL A 434 4.36 13.92 -25.50
CA VAL A 434 5.59 14.69 -25.30
C VAL A 434 6.69 14.14 -26.19
N GLU A 435 6.99 14.86 -27.27
CA GLU A 435 8.23 14.66 -28.02
C GLU A 435 9.39 15.27 -27.21
N ASN A 436 10.23 14.42 -26.61
CA ASN A 436 11.47 14.85 -25.97
C ASN A 436 12.69 14.30 -26.72
N ALA A 437 12.72 14.60 -28.03
CA ALA A 437 13.76 14.17 -28.95
C ALA A 437 15.17 14.61 -28.51
N ILE A 438 15.28 15.77 -27.84
CA ILE A 438 16.57 16.27 -27.32
C ILE A 438 17.12 15.34 -26.25
N SER A 439 16.31 14.95 -25.26
CA SER A 439 16.78 14.09 -24.17
C SER A 439 17.11 12.68 -24.68
N LEU A 440 16.29 12.14 -25.60
CA LEU A 440 16.57 10.86 -26.25
C LEU A 440 17.85 10.90 -27.11
N ALA A 441 18.08 12.00 -27.83
CA ALA A 441 19.32 12.20 -28.58
C ALA A 441 20.54 12.29 -27.65
N GLN A 442 20.42 12.97 -26.50
CA GLN A 442 21.47 13.01 -25.48
C GLN A 442 21.78 11.62 -24.93
N ILE A 443 20.76 10.84 -24.59
CA ILE A 443 20.92 9.44 -24.14
C ILE A 443 21.61 8.61 -25.21
N ARG A 444 21.18 8.72 -26.48
CA ARG A 444 21.81 8.01 -27.61
C ARG A 444 23.28 8.36 -27.77
N LEU A 445 23.65 9.63 -27.61
CA LEU A 445 25.05 10.09 -27.67
C LEU A 445 25.95 9.52 -26.56
N LEU A 446 25.37 9.16 -25.41
CA LEU A 446 26.12 8.48 -24.35
C LEU A 446 26.49 7.03 -24.70
N ASN A 447 25.83 6.47 -25.72
CA ASN A 447 26.04 5.11 -26.22
C ASN A 447 25.96 4.04 -25.10
N PRO A 448 24.81 3.91 -24.42
CA PRO A 448 24.64 2.92 -23.38
C PRO A 448 24.74 1.49 -23.93
N SER A 449 25.45 0.62 -23.23
CA SER A 449 25.56 -0.81 -23.56
C SER A 449 24.38 -1.60 -23.01
N VAL A 450 23.82 -1.17 -21.88
CA VAL A 450 22.72 -1.82 -21.17
C VAL A 450 21.79 -0.75 -20.61
N ILE A 451 20.48 -1.00 -20.69
CA ILE A 451 19.46 -0.19 -20.01
C ILE A 451 18.80 -1.04 -18.91
N ARG A 452 18.70 -0.45 -17.72
CA ARG A 452 18.11 -1.03 -16.51
C ARG A 452 16.88 -0.19 -16.10
N PRO A 453 15.65 -0.58 -16.52
CA PRO A 453 14.43 0.18 -16.24
C PRO A 453 13.86 -0.12 -14.85
N ALA A 454 12.89 0.70 -14.40
CA ALA A 454 12.13 0.46 -13.17
C ALA A 454 11.15 -0.72 -13.30
N PHE A 455 10.61 -0.99 -14.49
CA PHE A 455 9.68 -2.08 -14.72
C PHE A 455 10.08 -2.99 -15.89
N GLY A 456 9.88 -4.29 -15.70
CA GLY A 456 10.10 -5.32 -16.71
C GLY A 456 11.57 -5.74 -16.84
N ASN A 457 11.88 -6.39 -17.96
CA ASN A 457 13.22 -6.92 -18.23
C ASN A 457 14.23 -5.80 -18.57
N PRO A 458 15.53 -6.02 -18.35
CA PRO A 458 16.56 -5.11 -18.84
C PRO A 458 16.63 -5.12 -20.38
N ILE A 459 17.27 -4.11 -20.96
CA ILE A 459 17.63 -4.10 -22.39
C ILE A 459 19.13 -4.37 -22.47
N LEU A 460 19.47 -5.61 -22.80
CA LEU A 460 20.84 -6.10 -22.87
C LEU A 460 21.40 -6.05 -24.30
N GLU A 461 20.49 -6.10 -25.28
CA GLU A 461 20.79 -6.12 -26.71
C GLU A 461 19.80 -5.19 -27.43
N GLY A 462 20.18 -4.66 -28.59
CA GLY A 462 19.31 -3.79 -29.39
C GLY A 462 19.02 -2.42 -28.77
N VAL A 463 19.88 -1.93 -27.85
CA VAL A 463 19.72 -0.66 -27.15
C VAL A 463 19.47 0.52 -28.11
N ASP A 464 20.29 0.63 -29.16
CA ASP A 464 20.14 1.67 -30.18
C ASP A 464 18.80 1.59 -30.94
N GLU A 465 18.35 0.36 -31.25
CA GLU A 465 17.07 0.14 -31.93
C GLU A 465 15.90 0.59 -31.07
N VAL A 466 15.91 0.27 -29.77
CA VAL A 466 14.87 0.70 -28.83
C VAL A 466 14.83 2.22 -28.72
N ILE A 467 15.98 2.87 -28.51
CA ILE A 467 16.06 4.33 -28.41
C ILE A 467 15.54 4.98 -29.70
N GLU A 468 15.91 4.42 -30.86
CA GLU A 468 15.46 4.91 -32.16
C GLU A 468 13.96 4.74 -32.38
N ARG A 469 13.39 3.58 -32.03
CA ARG A 469 11.95 3.34 -32.13
C ARG A 469 11.15 4.31 -31.27
N ILE A 470 11.54 4.48 -30.01
CA ILE A 470 10.89 5.44 -29.11
C ILE A 470 11.01 6.86 -29.66
N SER A 471 12.17 7.25 -30.18
CA SER A 471 12.39 8.59 -30.75
C SER A 471 11.53 8.86 -31.99
N LYS A 472 11.16 7.82 -32.74
CA LYS A 472 10.30 7.92 -33.93
C LYS A 472 8.81 7.76 -33.60
N GLN A 473 8.48 7.24 -32.43
CA GLN A 473 7.10 6.99 -32.04
C GLN A 473 6.41 8.32 -31.76
N LYS A 474 5.43 8.63 -32.59
CA LYS A 474 4.47 9.68 -32.30
C LYS A 474 3.32 9.07 -31.52
N ASN A 475 3.25 9.35 -30.23
CA ASN A 475 2.07 9.00 -29.44
C ASN A 475 0.99 10.05 -29.75
N THR A 476 0.30 9.87 -30.87
CA THR A 476 -0.89 10.66 -31.21
C THR A 476 -2.10 10.03 -30.53
N PHE A 477 -2.47 10.56 -29.37
CA PHE A 477 -3.77 10.25 -28.77
C PHE A 477 -4.82 11.05 -29.49
N ASN A 478 -5.79 10.34 -30.06
CA ASN A 478 -6.89 10.97 -30.74
C ASN A 478 -8.02 11.18 -29.74
N LEU A 479 -8.12 12.41 -29.19
CA LEU A 479 -9.21 12.80 -28.32
C LEU A 479 -10.58 12.53 -28.97
N ALA A 480 -10.70 12.63 -30.29
CA ALA A 480 -11.95 12.32 -30.98
C ALA A 480 -12.31 10.83 -30.88
N ASN A 481 -11.34 9.92 -30.87
CA ASN A 481 -11.59 8.48 -30.68
C ASN A 481 -12.10 8.19 -29.26
N LEU A 482 -11.61 8.93 -28.25
CA LEU A 482 -12.10 8.79 -26.87
C LEU A 482 -13.53 9.35 -26.70
N GLU A 483 -13.97 10.23 -27.60
CA GLU A 483 -15.33 10.80 -27.59
C GLU A 483 -16.31 10.04 -28.48
N ASP A 484 -15.83 9.14 -29.35
CA ASP A 484 -16.67 8.34 -30.24
C ASP A 484 -17.27 7.14 -29.49
N GLU A 485 -18.54 7.29 -29.10
CA GLU A 485 -19.28 6.23 -28.41
C GLU A 485 -19.39 4.95 -29.24
N THR A 486 -19.57 5.05 -30.56
CA THR A 486 -19.70 3.86 -31.41
C THR A 486 -18.39 3.09 -31.44
N LEU A 487 -17.26 3.80 -31.53
CA LEU A 487 -15.93 3.22 -31.48
C LEU A 487 -15.67 2.53 -30.14
N ILE A 488 -15.92 3.21 -29.02
CA ILE A 488 -15.64 2.66 -27.68
C ILE A 488 -16.50 1.43 -27.39
N LEU A 489 -17.83 1.52 -27.55
CA LEU A 489 -18.71 0.39 -27.26
C LEU A 489 -18.42 -0.79 -28.20
N GLY A 490 -18.10 -0.51 -29.47
CA GLY A 490 -17.67 -1.52 -30.45
C GLY A 490 -16.35 -2.19 -30.07
N LEU A 491 -15.35 -1.42 -29.64
CA LEU A 491 -14.06 -1.94 -29.19
C LEU A 491 -14.22 -2.83 -27.95
N LEU A 492 -14.92 -2.35 -26.93
CA LEU A 492 -15.15 -3.11 -25.70
C LEU A 492 -15.94 -4.41 -25.97
N SER A 493 -16.95 -4.35 -26.86
CA SER A 493 -17.68 -5.56 -27.30
C SER A 493 -16.77 -6.55 -28.04
N SER A 494 -15.90 -6.05 -28.91
CA SER A 494 -14.90 -6.88 -29.60
C SER A 494 -13.95 -7.56 -28.62
N ILE A 495 -13.53 -6.85 -27.57
CA ILE A 495 -12.65 -7.40 -26.54
C ILE A 495 -13.40 -8.46 -25.73
N LEU A 496 -14.62 -8.19 -25.27
CA LEU A 496 -15.45 -9.17 -24.54
C LEU A 496 -15.65 -10.47 -25.34
N PHE A 497 -15.98 -10.37 -26.63
CA PHE A 497 -16.17 -11.53 -27.50
C PHE A 497 -14.90 -12.39 -27.64
N GLU A 498 -13.71 -11.77 -27.66
CA GLU A 498 -12.46 -12.52 -27.65
C GLU A 498 -12.16 -13.14 -26.28
N MET A 499 -12.50 -12.44 -25.21
CA MET A 499 -12.27 -12.89 -23.83
C MET A 499 -13.11 -14.12 -23.50
N GLU A 500 -14.36 -14.19 -23.95
CA GLU A 500 -15.25 -15.34 -23.76
C GLU A 500 -14.58 -16.67 -24.17
N LYS A 501 -13.69 -16.63 -25.18
CA LYS A 501 -12.97 -17.81 -25.69
C LYS A 501 -11.70 -18.15 -24.91
N ARG A 502 -11.20 -17.23 -24.09
CA ARG A 502 -9.86 -17.30 -23.46
C ARG A 502 -9.91 -17.44 -21.94
N ILE A 503 -11.06 -17.22 -21.31
CA ILE A 503 -11.21 -17.30 -19.85
C ILE A 503 -12.33 -18.28 -19.45
N PRO A 504 -12.30 -18.81 -18.21
CA PRO A 504 -13.38 -19.63 -17.68
C PRO A 504 -14.71 -18.88 -17.67
N LYS A 505 -15.81 -19.59 -17.90
CA LYS A 505 -17.15 -19.00 -17.97
C LYS A 505 -17.49 -18.21 -16.70
N GLU A 506 -17.10 -18.72 -15.54
CA GLU A 506 -17.35 -18.08 -14.24
C GLU A 506 -16.69 -16.69 -14.17
N LYS A 507 -15.44 -16.57 -14.64
CA LYS A 507 -14.74 -15.28 -14.70
C LYS A 507 -15.37 -14.34 -15.73
N TYR A 508 -15.86 -14.89 -16.85
CA TYR A 508 -16.54 -14.09 -17.86
C TYR A 508 -17.85 -13.51 -17.34
N GLU A 509 -18.68 -14.30 -16.65
CA GLU A 509 -19.93 -13.81 -16.04
C GLU A 509 -19.64 -12.73 -14.97
N LEU A 510 -18.59 -12.89 -14.14
CA LEU A 510 -18.19 -11.86 -13.18
C LEU A 510 -17.85 -10.51 -13.85
N ILE A 511 -17.23 -10.56 -15.04
CA ILE A 511 -16.92 -9.34 -15.80
C ILE A 511 -18.20 -8.72 -16.34
N LEU A 512 -19.14 -9.52 -16.86
CA LEU A 512 -20.43 -9.03 -17.33
C LEU A 512 -21.23 -8.39 -16.19
N ASP A 513 -21.27 -9.03 -15.02
CA ASP A 513 -21.92 -8.52 -13.82
C ASP A 513 -21.30 -7.19 -13.38
N GLY A 514 -19.98 -7.10 -13.31
CA GLY A 514 -19.29 -5.86 -12.95
C GLY A 514 -19.48 -4.73 -13.99
N LEU A 515 -19.56 -5.07 -15.28
CA LEU A 515 -19.83 -4.09 -16.33
C LEU A 515 -21.29 -3.62 -16.35
N SER A 516 -22.23 -4.42 -15.85
CA SER A 516 -23.66 -4.08 -15.85
C SER A 516 -24.00 -2.82 -15.06
N GLU A 517 -23.11 -2.40 -14.14
CA GLU A 517 -23.19 -1.13 -13.42
C GLU A 517 -23.01 0.09 -14.35
N TYR A 518 -22.26 -0.08 -15.44
CA TYR A 518 -21.82 1.01 -16.31
C TYR A 518 -22.43 0.97 -17.70
N VAL A 519 -22.84 -0.22 -18.17
CA VAL A 519 -23.28 -0.44 -19.55
C VAL A 519 -24.41 -1.49 -19.65
N ASP A 520 -25.25 -1.37 -20.69
CA ASP A 520 -26.21 -2.42 -21.06
C ASP A 520 -25.53 -3.48 -21.93
N VAL A 521 -25.24 -4.64 -21.33
CA VAL A 521 -24.62 -5.78 -22.01
C VAL A 521 -25.65 -6.85 -22.32
N LYS A 522 -25.78 -7.20 -23.61
CA LYS A 522 -26.65 -8.29 -24.08
C LYS A 522 -25.84 -9.24 -24.94
N ALA A 523 -25.72 -10.49 -24.49
CA ALA A 523 -24.97 -11.54 -25.18
C ALA A 523 -23.55 -11.10 -25.59
N GLY A 524 -22.80 -10.51 -24.66
CA GLY A 524 -21.43 -10.02 -24.89
C GLY A 524 -21.32 -8.75 -25.74
N THR A 525 -22.44 -8.18 -26.19
CA THR A 525 -22.46 -6.91 -26.92
C THR A 525 -22.87 -5.78 -25.98
N ILE A 526 -22.02 -4.75 -25.90
CA ILE A 526 -22.31 -3.52 -25.20
C ILE A 526 -23.12 -2.61 -26.13
N SER A 527 -24.36 -2.34 -25.75
CA SER A 527 -25.31 -1.60 -26.60
C SER A 527 -25.50 -0.13 -26.18
N LYS A 528 -25.22 0.19 -24.91
CA LYS A 528 -25.44 1.53 -24.36
C LYS A 528 -24.57 1.77 -23.12
N SER A 529 -24.08 2.99 -22.96
CA SER A 529 -23.44 3.45 -21.72
C SER A 529 -24.41 4.14 -20.75
N PHE A 530 -24.23 3.92 -19.46
CA PHE A 530 -24.88 4.68 -18.37
C PHE A 530 -23.96 5.75 -17.77
N VAL A 531 -22.67 5.73 -18.13
CA VAL A 531 -21.64 6.66 -17.69
C VAL A 531 -21.07 7.46 -18.87
N ASP A 532 -20.24 8.46 -18.57
CA ASP A 532 -19.47 9.16 -19.60
C ASP A 532 -18.57 8.17 -20.35
N VAL A 533 -18.76 8.10 -21.68
CA VAL A 533 -18.11 7.11 -22.53
C VAL A 533 -16.58 7.22 -22.47
N LYS A 534 -16.06 8.43 -22.23
CA LYS A 534 -14.61 8.68 -22.10
C LYS A 534 -13.99 7.94 -20.92
N LYS A 535 -14.79 7.57 -19.92
CA LYS A 535 -14.35 6.85 -18.72
C LYS A 535 -14.49 5.34 -18.84
N LEU A 536 -15.24 4.85 -19.83
CA LEU A 536 -15.47 3.42 -19.99
C LEU A 536 -14.20 2.60 -20.19
N PRO A 537 -13.16 3.04 -20.94
CA PRO A 537 -11.92 2.28 -21.05
C PRO A 537 -11.26 2.00 -19.70
N GLU A 538 -11.18 3.00 -18.82
CA GLU A 538 -10.61 2.86 -17.47
C GLU A 538 -11.46 1.96 -16.57
N LEU A 539 -12.78 2.16 -16.60
CA LEU A 539 -13.73 1.31 -15.85
C LEU A 539 -13.68 -0.14 -16.34
N PHE A 540 -13.51 -0.36 -17.64
CA PHE A 540 -13.37 -1.70 -18.22
C PHE A 540 -12.11 -2.38 -17.67
N ILE A 541 -10.95 -1.71 -17.69
CA ILE A 541 -9.72 -2.24 -17.09
C ILE A 541 -9.91 -2.52 -15.59
N TYR A 542 -10.57 -1.63 -14.86
CA TYR A 542 -10.88 -1.83 -13.44
C TYR A 542 -11.72 -3.08 -13.20
N THR A 543 -12.75 -3.33 -14.02
CA THR A 543 -13.56 -4.55 -13.93
C THR A 543 -12.72 -5.80 -14.24
N LEU A 544 -11.84 -5.74 -15.25
CA LEU A 544 -10.92 -6.85 -15.56
C LEU A 544 -9.99 -7.17 -14.38
N HIS A 545 -9.42 -6.12 -13.77
CA HIS A 545 -8.55 -6.26 -12.60
C HIS A 545 -9.31 -6.85 -11.41
N SER A 546 -10.51 -6.35 -11.12
CA SER A 546 -11.38 -6.83 -10.03
C SER A 546 -11.79 -8.30 -10.20
N ALA A 547 -12.02 -8.73 -11.45
CA ALA A 547 -12.33 -10.12 -11.78
C ALA A 547 -11.09 -11.05 -11.81
N LYS A 548 -9.88 -10.52 -11.52
CA LYS A 548 -8.60 -11.23 -11.55
C LYS A 548 -8.42 -12.03 -12.84
N VAL A 549 -8.65 -11.39 -14.00
CA VAL A 549 -8.46 -12.06 -15.29
C VAL A 549 -6.99 -12.46 -15.50
N PRO A 550 -6.71 -13.50 -16.30
CA PRO A 550 -5.34 -13.85 -16.64
C PRO A 550 -4.60 -12.64 -17.23
N LEU A 551 -3.35 -12.41 -16.81
CA LEU A 551 -2.56 -11.25 -17.22
C LEU A 551 -2.36 -11.15 -18.74
N VAL A 552 -2.31 -12.28 -19.44
CA VAL A 552 -2.28 -12.34 -20.90
C VAL A 552 -3.48 -11.63 -21.53
N VAL A 553 -4.66 -11.75 -20.91
CA VAL A 553 -5.90 -11.12 -21.39
C VAL A 553 -5.89 -9.62 -21.12
N LEU A 554 -5.41 -9.20 -19.95
CA LEU A 554 -5.21 -7.77 -19.66
C LEU A 554 -4.24 -7.15 -20.67
N LEU A 555 -3.13 -7.83 -20.96
CA LEU A 555 -2.11 -7.37 -21.88
C LEU A 555 -2.63 -7.23 -23.32
N LEU A 556 -3.43 -8.19 -23.80
CA LEU A 556 -4.14 -8.06 -25.09
C LEU A 556 -5.11 -6.89 -25.09
N THR A 557 -5.83 -6.67 -23.98
CA THR A 557 -6.74 -5.53 -23.84
C THR A 557 -6.00 -4.20 -24.01
N LEU A 558 -4.82 -4.07 -23.40
CA LEU A 558 -3.96 -2.89 -23.55
C LEU A 558 -3.48 -2.69 -25.00
N GLU A 559 -3.11 -3.76 -25.69
CA GLU A 559 -2.74 -3.71 -27.11
C GLU A 559 -3.90 -3.17 -27.96
N ARG A 560 -5.12 -3.65 -27.73
CA ARG A 560 -6.32 -3.22 -28.45
C ARG A 560 -6.65 -1.75 -28.22
N PHE A 561 -6.46 -1.24 -27.00
CA PHE A 561 -6.63 0.19 -26.73
C PHE A 561 -5.57 1.03 -27.46
N LEU A 562 -4.31 0.60 -27.45
CA LEU A 562 -3.25 1.29 -28.19
C LEU A 562 -3.51 1.31 -29.70
N GLU A 563 -3.94 0.18 -30.28
CA GLU A 563 -4.32 0.07 -31.70
C GLU A 563 -5.46 1.02 -32.08
N ALA A 564 -6.39 1.25 -31.16
CA ALA A 564 -7.50 2.19 -31.35
C ALA A 564 -7.15 3.65 -31.01
N GLU A 565 -5.89 3.93 -30.65
CA GLU A 565 -5.41 5.24 -30.18
C GLU A 565 -6.18 5.77 -28.95
N ILE A 566 -6.69 4.87 -28.10
CA ILE A 566 -7.40 5.18 -26.87
C ILE A 566 -6.40 5.16 -25.71
N LEU A 567 -6.24 6.31 -25.05
CA LEU A 567 -5.42 6.42 -23.85
C LEU A 567 -6.14 5.75 -22.67
N VAL A 568 -5.44 4.85 -21.99
CA VAL A 568 -5.89 4.33 -20.71
C VAL A 568 -4.76 4.44 -19.70
N PHE A 569 -5.02 5.14 -18.59
CA PHE A 569 -4.05 5.26 -17.52
C PHE A 569 -3.95 3.93 -16.77
N THR A 570 -2.73 3.39 -16.76
CA THR A 570 -2.39 2.13 -16.11
C THR A 570 -1.17 2.41 -15.24
N VAL A 571 -1.42 2.79 -13.98
CA VAL A 571 -0.35 2.94 -12.98
C VAL A 571 -0.55 1.87 -11.93
#